data_AF-A0AAV8YVX7-F1
#
_entry.id   AF-A0AAV8YVX7-F1
#
_cell.length_a   1.000
_cell.length_b   1.000
_cell.length_c   1.000
_cell.angle_alpha   90.00
_cell.angle_beta   90.00
_cell.angle_gamma   90.00
#
_symmetry.space_group_name_H-M   'P 1'
#
loop_
_entity.id
_entity.type
_entity.pdbx_description
1 polymer ?
#
loop_
_entity_poly.entity_id
_entity_poly.type
_entity_poly.pdbx_seq_one_letter_code
_entity_poly.pdbx_strand_id
1 'polypeptide(L)'
;MASGESREQFGTMKVLASVTVVLVALSVVSSQDYSEEERKKIVKNRQDCIAETKVKPELIDRADQGDFVDDDSLKCFTKCFYQKAGFVTDTGALLLDTIKAKIPANVDKEKALKVIEECKQEGKNACETVYLVHKCYFQRTHVQVPQNVAAGSNPSSATAPQEAQKENKSDAKAETAKDEKKQ
;
A
#
# COMPACT_ATOMS: atom_id res chain seq x y z
N MET A 1 68.60 5.90 34.99
CA MET A 1 68.19 4.78 34.13
C MET A 1 66.68 4.61 34.25
N ALA A 2 66.02 4.50 33.10
CA ALA A 2 64.65 4.02 32.82
C ALA A 2 63.41 4.73 33.41
N SER A 3 62.60 5.21 32.46
CA SER A 3 61.22 5.70 32.52
C SER A 3 60.18 4.55 32.46
N GLY A 4 58.90 4.91 32.65
CA GLY A 4 57.71 4.11 32.27
C GLY A 4 57.30 3.08 33.32
N GLU A 5 56.04 2.75 33.60
CA GLU A 5 54.86 2.70 32.74
C GLU A 5 53.70 2.28 33.65
N SER A 6 52.59 3.03 33.76
CA SER A 6 51.30 2.59 34.34
C SER A 6 50.27 3.72 34.32
N ARG A 7 49.73 4.08 33.14
CA ARG A 7 48.60 5.03 33.02
C ARG A 7 47.44 4.52 32.15
N GLU A 8 47.40 3.22 31.85
CA GLU A 8 46.61 2.66 30.73
C GLU A 8 45.46 1.72 31.13
N GLN A 9 44.95 1.72 32.38
CA GLN A 9 43.95 0.70 32.79
C GLN A 9 42.59 1.18 33.31
N PHE A 10 42.34 2.50 33.46
CA PHE A 10 41.05 3.00 33.97
C PHE A 10 40.08 3.52 32.88
N GLY A 11 40.50 3.55 31.61
CA GLY A 11 39.74 4.17 30.51
C GLY A 11 38.70 3.27 29.84
N THR A 12 38.91 1.96 29.82
CA THR A 12 38.13 1.04 28.95
C THR A 12 36.71 0.79 29.44
N MET A 13 36.46 0.72 30.75
CA MET A 13 35.14 0.35 31.29
C MET A 13 34.10 1.49 31.20
N LYS A 14 34.54 2.75 31.30
CA LYS A 14 33.68 3.93 31.05
C LYS A 14 33.36 4.09 29.56
N VAL A 15 34.33 3.80 28.70
CA VAL A 15 34.14 3.83 27.24
C VAL A 15 33.16 2.73 26.82
N LEU A 16 33.27 1.51 27.36
CA LEU A 16 32.33 0.42 27.06
C LEU A 16 30.90 0.72 27.51
N ALA A 17 30.70 1.32 28.69
CA ALA A 17 29.39 1.73 29.18
C ALA A 17 28.78 2.87 28.35
N SER A 18 29.59 3.87 27.96
CA SER A 18 29.14 4.97 27.09
C SER A 18 28.84 4.50 25.66
N VAL A 19 29.64 3.58 25.11
CA VAL A 19 29.44 3.01 23.77
C VAL A 19 28.16 2.16 23.70
N THR A 20 27.84 1.40 24.76
CA THR A 20 26.57 0.65 24.83
C THR A 20 25.35 1.56 24.95
N VAL A 21 25.43 2.65 25.74
CA VAL A 21 24.32 3.63 25.84
C VAL A 21 24.07 4.34 24.50
N VAL A 22 25.14 4.67 23.75
CA VAL A 22 25.03 5.31 22.43
C VAL A 22 24.48 4.34 21.37
N LEU A 23 24.84 3.05 21.41
CA LEU A 23 24.31 2.03 20.50
C LEU A 23 22.83 1.74 20.74
N VAL A 24 22.36 1.73 21.98
CA VAL A 24 20.94 1.53 22.31
C VAL A 24 20.10 2.74 21.86
N ALA A 25 20.62 3.97 22.01
CA ALA A 25 19.92 5.18 21.57
C ALA A 25 19.70 5.26 20.05
N LEU A 26 20.58 4.65 19.23
CA LEU A 26 20.45 4.64 17.76
C LEU A 26 19.43 3.63 17.24
N SER A 27 18.97 2.68 18.06
CA SER A 27 17.99 1.67 17.65
C SER A 27 16.53 2.14 17.75
N VAL A 28 16.27 3.31 18.33
CA VAL A 28 14.91 3.88 18.49
C VAL A 28 14.60 4.90 17.39
N VAL A 29 14.87 4.54 16.13
CA VAL A 29 14.26 5.23 14.97
C VAL A 29 13.15 4.32 14.48
N SER A 30 11.98 4.43 15.10
CA SER A 30 10.77 3.75 14.65
C SER A 30 9.62 4.74 14.68
N SER A 31 9.24 5.23 13.49
CA SER A 31 7.95 5.85 13.14
C SER A 31 7.27 6.66 14.27
N GLN A 32 7.84 7.81 14.64
CA GLN A 32 7.27 8.72 15.64
C GLN A 32 6.50 9.91 15.03
N ASP A 33 5.87 9.74 13.87
CA ASP A 33 5.20 10.86 13.18
C ASP A 33 3.78 11.19 13.70
N TYR A 34 3.22 10.38 14.60
CA TYR A 34 1.89 10.60 15.19
C TYR A 34 1.95 10.69 16.72
N SER A 35 1.19 11.62 17.29
CA SER A 35 0.96 11.68 18.74
C SER A 35 0.21 10.43 19.25
N GLU A 36 0.32 10.13 20.54
CA GLU A 36 -0.39 9.00 21.16
C GLU A 36 -1.92 9.09 20.96
N GLU A 37 -2.46 10.29 21.00
CA GLU A 37 -3.90 10.52 20.78
C GLU A 37 -4.30 10.28 19.32
N GLU A 38 -3.45 10.63 18.35
CA GLU A 38 -3.70 10.35 16.94
C GLU A 38 -3.62 8.84 16.66
N ARG A 39 -2.62 8.16 17.22
CA ARG A 39 -2.49 6.70 17.12
C ARG A 39 -3.73 6.00 17.66
N LYS A 40 -4.23 6.40 18.84
CA LYS A 40 -5.48 5.86 19.41
C LYS A 40 -6.67 6.06 18.49
N LYS A 41 -6.80 7.25 17.87
CA LYS A 41 -7.88 7.52 16.90
C LYS A 41 -7.77 6.65 15.65
N ILE A 42 -6.56 6.46 15.11
CA ILE A 42 -6.32 5.58 13.96
C ILE A 42 -6.75 4.15 14.28
N VAL A 43 -6.31 3.60 15.43
CA VAL A 43 -6.68 2.25 15.88
C VAL A 43 -8.19 2.13 16.08
N LYS A 44 -8.80 3.11 16.76
CA LYS A 44 -10.25 3.11 16.98
C LYS A 44 -11.03 3.16 15.67
N ASN A 45 -10.70 4.07 14.76
CA ASN A 45 -11.37 4.19 13.47
C ASN A 45 -11.26 2.90 12.67
N ARG A 46 -10.09 2.25 12.68
CA ARG A 46 -9.88 0.95 12.05
C ARG A 46 -10.80 -0.12 12.65
N GLN A 47 -10.84 -0.25 13.98
CA GLN A 47 -11.69 -1.24 14.66
C GLN A 47 -13.18 -1.00 14.40
N ASP A 48 -13.64 0.25 14.49
CA ASP A 48 -15.03 0.63 14.24
C ASP A 48 -15.41 0.28 12.79
N CYS A 49 -14.54 0.56 11.82
CA CYS A 49 -14.79 0.27 10.41
C CYS A 49 -14.75 -1.22 10.07
N ILE A 50 -13.91 -2.02 10.75
CA ILE A 50 -13.97 -3.49 10.65
C ILE A 50 -15.34 -3.98 11.12
N ALA A 51 -15.81 -3.49 12.27
CA ALA A 51 -17.10 -3.88 12.82
C ALA A 51 -18.28 -3.45 11.96
N GLU A 52 -18.22 -2.26 11.35
CA GLU A 52 -19.27 -1.69 10.50
C GLU A 52 -19.38 -2.42 9.15
N THR A 53 -18.25 -2.70 8.51
CA THR A 53 -18.21 -3.23 7.13
C THR A 53 -18.09 -4.74 7.05
N LYS A 54 -17.76 -5.39 8.17
CA LYS A 54 -17.48 -6.84 8.26
C LYS A 54 -16.34 -7.29 7.34
N VAL A 55 -15.46 -6.36 6.94
CA VAL A 55 -14.25 -6.71 6.19
C VAL A 55 -13.39 -7.66 7.01
N LYS A 56 -12.79 -8.63 6.33
CA LYS A 56 -11.86 -9.54 6.98
C LYS A 56 -10.50 -8.85 7.19
N PRO A 57 -9.91 -8.89 8.39
CA PRO A 57 -8.66 -8.17 8.68
C PRO A 57 -7.53 -8.45 7.68
N GLU A 58 -7.43 -9.67 7.16
CA GLU A 58 -6.39 -10.03 6.20
C GLU A 58 -6.46 -9.24 4.88
N LEU A 59 -7.65 -8.77 4.48
CA LEU A 59 -7.79 -7.95 3.28
C LEU A 59 -7.25 -6.53 3.51
N ILE A 60 -7.39 -6.03 4.73
CA ILE A 60 -6.81 -4.75 5.13
C ILE A 60 -5.30 -4.88 5.20
N ASP A 61 -4.78 -5.92 5.84
CA ASP A 61 -3.33 -6.15 5.98
C ASP A 61 -2.65 -6.26 4.61
N ARG A 62 -3.30 -6.90 3.63
CA ARG A 62 -2.83 -6.95 2.23
C ARG A 62 -2.84 -5.57 1.57
N ALA A 63 -3.91 -4.80 1.73
CA ALA A 63 -4.00 -3.45 1.18
C ALA A 63 -2.95 -2.50 1.80
N ASP A 64 -2.68 -2.62 3.11
CA ASP A 64 -1.64 -1.87 3.82
C ASP A 64 -0.23 -2.21 3.27
N GLN A 65 -0.05 -3.37 2.64
CA GLN A 65 1.17 -3.80 1.95
C GLN A 65 1.16 -3.49 0.44
N GLY A 66 0.10 -2.86 -0.07
CA GLY A 66 -0.04 -2.50 -1.48
C GLY A 66 -0.71 -3.55 -2.37
N ASP A 67 -1.17 -4.66 -1.80
CA ASP A 67 -1.95 -5.69 -2.50
C ASP A 67 -3.45 -5.38 -2.39
N PHE A 68 -3.95 -4.59 -3.34
CA PHE A 68 -5.31 -4.11 -3.40
C PHE A 68 -6.23 -5.07 -4.17
N VAL A 69 -6.96 -5.91 -3.44
CA VAL A 69 -7.98 -6.81 -3.99
C VAL A 69 -9.31 -6.13 -4.27
N ASP A 70 -10.03 -6.63 -5.28
CA ASP A 70 -11.37 -6.18 -5.62
C ASP A 70 -12.41 -6.86 -4.71
N ASP A 71 -12.64 -6.28 -3.53
CA ASP A 71 -13.60 -6.75 -2.53
C ASP A 71 -14.47 -5.60 -2.00
N ASP A 72 -15.79 -5.78 -2.00
CA ASP A 72 -16.73 -4.71 -1.64
C ASP A 72 -16.66 -4.32 -0.15
N SER A 73 -16.36 -5.25 0.74
CA SER A 73 -16.19 -4.97 2.16
C SER A 73 -14.91 -4.16 2.41
N LEU A 74 -13.83 -4.46 1.68
CA LEU A 74 -12.59 -3.67 1.72
C LEU A 74 -12.80 -2.26 1.16
N LYS A 75 -13.51 -2.12 0.03
CA LYS A 75 -13.85 -0.80 -0.54
C LYS A 75 -14.60 0.07 0.47
N CYS A 76 -15.62 -0.50 1.11
CA CYS A 76 -16.40 0.23 2.10
C CYS A 76 -15.61 0.46 3.40
N PHE A 77 -14.70 -0.43 3.78
CA PHE A 77 -13.77 -0.19 4.89
C PHE A 77 -12.89 1.04 4.61
N THR A 78 -12.32 1.15 3.42
CA THR A 78 -11.51 2.31 3.02
C THR A 78 -12.33 3.59 3.14
N LYS A 79 -13.54 3.63 2.58
CA LYS A 79 -14.44 4.78 2.68
C LYS A 79 -14.78 5.13 4.13
N CYS A 80 -15.15 4.15 4.94
CA CYS A 80 -15.45 4.33 6.36
C CYS A 80 -14.25 4.94 7.10
N PHE A 81 -13.05 4.41 6.88
CA PHE A 81 -11.84 4.87 7.57
C PHE A 81 -11.52 6.33 7.24
N TYR A 82 -11.53 6.68 5.93
CA TYR A 82 -11.28 8.05 5.48
C TYR A 82 -12.39 9.03 5.93
N GLN A 83 -13.63 8.57 6.03
CA GLN A 83 -14.75 9.39 6.51
C GLN A 83 -14.60 9.70 8.00
N LYS A 84 -14.31 8.68 8.84
CA LYS A 84 -14.06 8.89 10.28
C LYS A 84 -12.78 9.70 10.55
N ALA A 85 -11.81 9.65 9.64
CA ALA A 85 -10.63 10.50 9.68
C ALA A 85 -10.90 11.96 9.25
N GLY A 86 -12.07 12.23 8.66
CA GLY A 86 -12.48 13.58 8.23
C GLY A 86 -11.92 14.00 6.88
N PHE A 87 -11.53 13.04 6.02
CA PHE A 87 -10.93 13.32 4.71
C PHE A 87 -11.90 13.20 3.55
N VAL A 88 -13.03 12.52 3.75
CA VAL A 88 -14.07 12.38 2.73
C VAL A 88 -15.45 12.62 3.32
N THR A 89 -16.38 13.06 2.47
CA THR A 89 -17.81 13.15 2.79
C THR A 89 -18.46 11.77 2.80
N ASP A 90 -19.72 11.72 3.25
CA ASP A 90 -20.55 10.50 3.21
C ASP A 90 -20.76 9.97 1.78
N THR A 91 -20.73 10.85 0.79
CA THR A 91 -20.83 10.54 -0.65
C THR A 91 -19.50 10.14 -1.28
N GLY A 92 -18.40 10.16 -0.52
CA GLY A 92 -17.06 9.79 -1.00
C GLY A 92 -16.28 10.91 -1.67
N ALA A 93 -16.73 12.17 -1.57
CA ALA A 93 -16.00 13.32 -2.10
C ALA A 93 -14.84 13.71 -1.17
N LEU A 94 -13.67 13.99 -1.74
CA LEU A 94 -12.48 14.40 -0.98
C LEU A 94 -12.64 15.82 -0.39
N LEU A 95 -12.28 15.98 0.88
CA LEU A 95 -12.23 17.26 1.59
C LEU A 95 -10.83 17.87 1.47
N LEU A 96 -10.48 18.36 0.27
CA LEU A 96 -9.11 18.79 -0.09
C LEU A 96 -8.52 19.85 0.86
N ASP A 97 -9.34 20.79 1.35
CA ASP A 97 -8.86 21.80 2.31
C ASP A 97 -8.46 21.18 3.64
N THR A 98 -9.23 20.19 4.12
CA THR A 98 -8.92 19.45 5.35
C THR A 98 -7.68 18.60 5.16
N ILE A 99 -7.58 17.91 4.02
CA ILE A 99 -6.39 17.12 3.67
C ILE A 99 -5.15 18.02 3.64
N LYS A 100 -5.20 19.16 2.93
CA LYS A 100 -4.10 20.14 2.85
C LYS A 100 -3.64 20.63 4.23
N ALA A 101 -4.58 20.87 5.14
CA ALA A 101 -4.27 21.30 6.51
C ALA A 101 -3.61 20.18 7.35
N LYS A 102 -3.86 18.91 7.01
CA LYS A 102 -3.36 17.72 7.72
C LYS A 102 -2.08 17.13 7.14
N ILE A 103 -1.63 17.56 5.95
CA ILE A 103 -0.33 17.15 5.42
C ILE A 103 0.78 17.64 6.38
N PRO A 104 1.65 16.73 6.87
CA PRO A 104 2.75 17.08 7.76
C PRO A 104 3.68 18.15 7.17
N ALA A 105 4.29 18.96 8.03
CA ALA A 105 5.15 20.07 7.59
C ALA A 105 6.43 19.61 6.87
N ASN A 106 6.88 18.38 7.10
CA ASN A 106 8.03 17.74 6.44
C ASN A 106 7.67 17.13 5.07
N VAL A 107 6.41 17.18 4.64
CA VAL A 107 5.96 16.70 3.33
C VAL A 107 5.70 17.91 2.42
N ASP A 108 6.17 17.82 1.17
CA ASP A 108 5.84 18.79 0.13
C ASP A 108 4.33 18.75 -0.16
N LYS A 109 3.62 19.77 0.33
CA LYS A 109 2.17 19.87 0.24
C LYS A 109 1.69 19.98 -1.21
N GLU A 110 2.40 20.73 -2.05
CA GLU A 110 2.00 20.94 -3.44
C GLU A 110 2.13 19.64 -4.23
N LYS A 111 3.25 18.93 -4.04
CA LYS A 111 3.46 17.62 -4.64
C LYS A 111 2.43 16.60 -4.17
N ALA A 112 2.15 16.55 -2.87
CA ALA A 112 1.16 15.63 -2.31
C ALA A 112 -0.25 15.90 -2.84
N LEU A 113 -0.67 17.17 -2.89
CA LEU A 113 -1.98 17.55 -3.45
C LEU A 113 -2.07 17.28 -4.95
N LYS A 114 -0.98 17.49 -5.69
CA LYS A 114 -0.92 17.15 -7.12
C LYS A 114 -1.17 15.66 -7.35
N VAL A 115 -0.55 14.79 -6.56
CA VAL A 115 -0.79 13.33 -6.66
C VAL A 115 -2.25 12.98 -6.36
N ILE A 116 -2.84 13.61 -5.33
CA ILE A 116 -4.26 13.40 -4.99
C ILE A 116 -5.17 13.84 -6.15
N GLU A 117 -4.89 14.99 -6.75
CA GLU A 117 -5.65 15.51 -7.89
C GLU A 117 -5.58 14.55 -9.09
N GLU A 118 -4.39 14.06 -9.42
CA GLU A 118 -4.17 13.11 -10.50
C GLU A 118 -4.79 11.72 -10.22
N CYS A 119 -5.12 11.43 -8.97
CA CYS A 119 -5.76 10.19 -8.53
C CYS A 119 -7.28 10.30 -8.36
N LYS A 120 -7.89 11.45 -8.65
CA LYS A 120 -9.36 11.58 -8.65
C LYS A 120 -9.97 10.63 -9.67
N GLN A 121 -10.83 9.74 -9.20
CA GLN A 121 -11.51 8.73 -10.00
C GLN A 121 -12.92 8.54 -9.45
N GLU A 122 -13.88 8.25 -10.31
CA GLU A 122 -15.25 7.91 -9.93
C GLU A 122 -15.47 6.41 -10.07
N GLY A 123 -15.90 5.77 -8.98
CA GLY A 123 -16.37 4.38 -8.97
C GLY A 123 -17.88 4.30 -9.14
N LYS A 124 -18.43 3.08 -9.11
CA LYS A 124 -19.88 2.83 -9.20
C LYS A 124 -20.65 3.38 -8.00
N ASN A 125 -19.98 3.56 -6.86
CA ASN A 125 -20.54 4.08 -5.63
C ASN A 125 -19.45 4.75 -4.78
N ALA A 126 -19.85 5.38 -3.67
CA ALA A 126 -18.94 6.08 -2.76
C ALA A 126 -17.81 5.19 -2.20
N CYS A 127 -18.09 3.91 -1.90
CA CYS A 127 -17.08 2.99 -1.41
C CYS A 127 -15.98 2.76 -2.45
N GLU A 128 -16.38 2.47 -3.69
CA GLU A 128 -15.46 2.22 -4.79
C GLU A 128 -14.67 3.47 -5.18
N THR A 129 -15.33 4.64 -5.22
CA THR A 129 -14.67 5.94 -5.47
C THR A 129 -13.50 6.17 -4.51
N VAL A 130 -13.73 6.10 -3.20
CA VAL A 130 -12.68 6.38 -2.21
C VAL A 130 -11.58 5.31 -2.25
N TYR A 131 -11.95 4.06 -2.47
CA TYR A 131 -10.99 2.97 -2.64
C TYR A 131 -10.07 3.17 -3.84
N LEU A 132 -10.61 3.55 -5.01
CA LEU A 132 -9.83 3.78 -6.23
C LEU A 132 -8.84 4.93 -6.05
N VAL A 133 -9.30 6.03 -5.44
CA VAL A 133 -8.44 7.17 -5.11
C VAL A 133 -7.30 6.74 -4.19
N HIS A 134 -7.61 5.99 -3.11
CA HIS A 134 -6.60 5.51 -2.16
C HIS A 134 -5.58 4.59 -2.82
N LYS A 135 -6.04 3.61 -3.60
CA LYS A 135 -5.18 2.68 -4.36
C LYS A 135 -4.22 3.43 -5.28
N CYS A 136 -4.73 4.39 -6.06
CA CYS A 136 -3.91 5.23 -6.93
C CYS A 136 -2.88 6.03 -6.14
N TYR A 137 -3.30 6.67 -5.05
CA TYR A 137 -2.41 7.46 -4.21
C TYR A 137 -1.28 6.61 -3.63
N PHE A 138 -1.61 5.42 -3.11
CA PHE A 138 -0.63 4.48 -2.56
C PHE A 138 0.40 4.10 -3.63
N GLN A 139 -0.04 3.69 -4.82
CA GLN A 139 0.84 3.29 -5.92
C GLN A 139 1.80 4.40 -6.36
N ARG A 140 1.39 5.67 -6.31
CA ARG A 140 2.25 6.82 -6.69
C ARG A 140 3.20 7.27 -5.58
N THR A 141 2.92 6.93 -4.33
CA THR A 141 3.70 7.42 -3.17
C THR A 141 4.58 6.35 -2.53
N HIS A 142 4.26 5.06 -2.71
CA HIS A 142 4.96 3.93 -2.09
C HIS A 142 5.80 3.12 -3.09
N VAL A 143 6.34 3.77 -4.13
CA VAL A 143 7.19 3.12 -5.13
C VAL A 143 8.53 2.71 -4.50
N GLN A 144 8.63 1.47 -4.01
CA GLN A 144 9.73 0.50 -4.20
C GLN A 144 9.32 -0.91 -3.72
N VAL A 145 8.54 -1.65 -4.53
CA VAL A 145 8.61 -3.13 -4.57
C VAL A 145 8.41 -3.56 -6.03
N PRO A 146 9.35 -4.28 -6.66
CA PRO A 146 9.20 -4.77 -8.03
C PRO A 146 8.02 -5.76 -8.13
N GLN A 147 7.11 -5.48 -9.05
CA GLN A 147 5.85 -6.18 -9.25
C GLN A 147 6.01 -7.34 -10.24
N ASN A 148 5.76 -8.56 -9.75
CA ASN A 148 5.50 -9.74 -10.59
C ASN A 148 4.02 -10.16 -10.47
N VAL A 149 3.10 -9.20 -10.42
CA VAL A 149 1.65 -9.47 -10.38
C VAL A 149 0.94 -8.67 -11.45
N ALA A 150 0.31 -9.42 -12.35
CA ALA A 150 -0.31 -8.98 -13.58
C ALA A 150 -1.30 -7.83 -13.36
N ALA A 151 -1.06 -6.73 -14.06
CA ALA A 151 -2.00 -5.64 -14.25
C ALA A 151 -3.25 -6.16 -14.99
N GLY A 152 -4.39 -6.11 -14.31
CA GLY A 152 -5.71 -6.32 -14.88
C GLY A 152 -6.59 -5.11 -14.65
N SER A 153 -6.34 -4.00 -15.36
CA SER A 153 -7.35 -3.01 -15.72
C SER A 153 -6.78 -2.03 -16.75
N ASN A 154 -7.32 -2.16 -17.96
CA ASN A 154 -6.97 -1.66 -19.28
C ASN A 154 -7.01 -0.12 -19.47
N PRO A 155 -6.07 0.52 -20.19
CA PRO A 155 -6.25 1.87 -20.72
C PRO A 155 -6.70 1.84 -22.21
N SER A 156 -7.83 2.49 -22.45
CA SER A 156 -8.20 3.20 -23.68
C SER A 156 -8.26 2.47 -25.03
N SER A 157 -9.49 2.37 -25.52
CA SER A 157 -9.90 2.39 -26.92
C SER A 157 -9.04 3.26 -27.86
N ALA A 158 -8.53 2.65 -28.94
CA ALA A 158 -8.34 3.26 -30.25
C ALA A 158 -8.30 2.16 -31.34
N THR A 159 -9.10 2.36 -32.39
CA THR A 159 -9.41 1.43 -33.48
C THR A 159 -8.37 1.44 -34.61
N ALA A 160 -7.98 0.23 -35.06
CA ALA A 160 -7.60 -0.31 -36.40
C ALA A 160 -7.00 0.60 -37.53
N PRO A 161 -6.21 0.05 -38.49
CA PRO A 161 -6.72 -0.89 -39.49
C PRO A 161 -5.86 -2.15 -39.77
N GLN A 162 -6.52 -3.09 -40.43
CA GLN A 162 -6.09 -4.43 -40.83
C GLN A 162 -5.00 -4.42 -41.90
N GLU A 163 -4.10 -5.42 -41.87
CA GLU A 163 -3.63 -6.09 -43.09
C GLU A 163 -3.74 -7.61 -42.92
N ALA A 164 -4.37 -8.22 -43.91
CA ALA A 164 -4.61 -9.65 -44.03
C ALA A 164 -3.56 -10.27 -44.97
N GLN A 165 -3.10 -11.48 -44.65
CA GLN A 165 -2.63 -12.50 -45.61
C GLN A 165 -2.50 -13.82 -44.83
N LYS A 166 -3.42 -14.79 -44.96
CA LYS A 166 -3.65 -15.78 -46.05
C LYS A 166 -2.92 -17.10 -45.77
N GLU A 167 -3.74 -18.11 -45.48
CA GLU A 167 -3.62 -19.55 -45.81
C GLU A 167 -2.36 -20.33 -45.38
N ASN A 168 -2.57 -21.40 -44.61
CA ASN A 168 -2.62 -22.72 -45.26
C ASN A 168 -3.41 -23.75 -44.43
N LYS A 169 -4.19 -24.55 -45.16
CA LYS A 169 -5.06 -25.66 -44.75
C LYS A 169 -4.43 -26.93 -45.28
N SER A 170 -4.25 -27.94 -44.44
CA SER A 170 -4.16 -29.38 -44.77
C SER A 170 -3.77 -30.12 -43.49
N ASP A 171 -4.27 -31.28 -43.13
CA ASP A 171 -5.37 -32.10 -43.63
C ASP A 171 -5.80 -33.02 -42.48
N ALA A 172 -7.04 -33.47 -42.55
CA ALA A 172 -7.64 -34.44 -41.65
C ALA A 172 -7.04 -35.85 -41.84
N LYS A 173 -7.06 -36.67 -40.78
CA LYS A 173 -7.78 -37.95 -40.86
C LYS A 173 -8.13 -38.52 -39.48
N ALA A 174 -9.39 -38.90 -39.37
CA ALA A 174 -10.02 -39.67 -38.31
C ALA A 174 -9.68 -41.16 -38.38
N GLU A 175 -9.91 -41.88 -37.26
CA GLU A 175 -10.53 -43.21 -37.11
C GLU A 175 -10.12 -43.76 -35.72
N THR A 176 -10.95 -43.66 -34.68
CA THR A 176 -11.96 -44.63 -34.18
C THR A 176 -11.48 -46.06 -33.87
N ALA A 177 -11.80 -46.44 -32.62
CA ALA A 177 -12.35 -47.74 -32.16
C ALA A 177 -11.41 -48.71 -31.41
N LYS A 178 -11.88 -49.01 -30.18
CA LYS A 178 -12.04 -50.33 -29.52
C LYS A 178 -10.82 -51.26 -29.39
N ASP A 179 -10.47 -51.59 -28.15
CA ASP A 179 -10.74 -52.89 -27.49
C ASP A 179 -10.03 -52.90 -26.13
N GLU A 180 -10.75 -53.04 -25.01
CA GLU A 180 -11.09 -54.30 -24.33
C GLU A 180 -9.94 -54.91 -23.50
N LYS A 181 -10.21 -55.01 -22.18
CA LYS A 181 -9.93 -56.15 -21.29
C LYS A 181 -8.59 -56.25 -20.54
N LYS A 182 -8.78 -56.49 -19.23
CA LYS A 182 -8.08 -57.50 -18.41
C LYS A 182 -6.77 -57.06 -17.71
N GLN A 183 -6.86 -56.60 -16.47
CA GLN A 183 -6.64 -57.42 -15.26
C GLN A 183 -6.94 -56.61 -13.99
#